data_AF-A0A4U6W813-F1
#
_entry.id   AF-A0A4U6W813-F1
#
_cell.length_a   1.000
_cell.length_b   1.000
_cell.length_c   1.000
_cell.angle_alpha   90.00
_cell.angle_beta   90.00
_cell.angle_gamma   90.00
#
_symmetry.space_group_name_H-M   'P 1'
#
loop_
_entity.id
_entity.type
_entity.pdbx_description
1 polymer ?
#
loop_
_entity_poly.entity_id
_entity_poly.type
_entity_poly.pdbx_seq_one_letter_code
_entity_poly.pdbx_strand_id
1 'polypeptide(L)'
;MESTGPPPDSRTVAWRLAENTEPNMEHATPPAAAAGGVTATVDLSPAATDLGGAHHLPCGIKQNGGAPVSDYFKPRSTGVEVEGVRVEEAFFRGRKLQGATLALPDGYRGYVLEKKSGGKDKQNSDGEVSNFVARAEFQNITYWNHDTTPSAEDSLPRCFHWLTVANAMHKPVTSEELANMSAMQNQDN
;
A
#
# COMPACT_ATOMS: atom_id res chain seq x y z
N MET A 1 29.48 27.26 20.79
CA MET A 1 29.30 25.81 21.00
C MET A 1 27.89 25.52 20.52
N GLU A 2 27.79 25.31 19.21
CA GLU A 2 27.56 23.99 18.57
C GLU A 2 26.07 23.64 18.61
N SER A 3 25.43 23.15 17.57
CA SER A 3 25.79 22.86 16.19
C SER A 3 24.45 22.67 15.48
N THR A 4 24.25 23.31 14.34
CA THR A 4 23.07 23.14 13.48
C THR A 4 23.19 21.79 12.76
N GLY A 5 22.34 20.82 13.13
CA GLY A 5 22.18 19.57 12.38
C GLY A 5 21.17 19.74 11.22
N PRO A 6 21.41 19.12 10.05
CA PRO A 6 20.47 19.18 8.93
C PRO A 6 19.20 18.36 9.20
N PRO A 7 18.06 18.71 8.57
CA PRO A 7 16.80 17.97 8.73
C PRO A 7 16.90 16.57 8.11
N PRO A 8 16.19 15.56 8.66
CA PRO A 8 16.20 14.21 8.10
C PRO A 8 15.46 14.16 6.76
N ASP A 9 16.12 13.50 5.79
CA ASP A 9 15.70 13.31 4.41
C ASP A 9 14.27 12.78 4.25
N SER A 10 13.50 13.45 3.37
CA SER A 10 12.31 12.91 2.74
C SER A 10 12.66 11.64 1.97
N ARG A 11 12.31 10.48 2.53
CA ARG A 11 12.44 9.19 1.84
C ARG A 11 11.25 8.97 0.93
N THR A 12 11.46 9.23 -0.36
CA THR A 12 10.60 8.75 -1.45
C THR A 12 10.63 7.22 -1.46
N VAL A 13 9.48 6.57 -1.30
CA VAL A 13 9.34 5.12 -1.43
C VAL A 13 8.91 4.82 -2.87
N ALA A 14 9.82 4.22 -3.64
CA ALA A 14 9.50 3.68 -4.95
C ALA A 14 8.90 2.27 -4.79
N TRP A 15 7.65 2.09 -5.20
CA TRP A 15 7.00 0.78 -5.26
C TRP A 15 7.37 0.10 -6.57
N ARG A 16 7.83 -1.16 -6.51
CA ARG A 16 8.02 -2.02 -7.68
C ARG A 16 7.00 -3.15 -7.60
N LEU A 17 6.14 -3.24 -8.61
CA LEU A 17 5.13 -4.29 -8.75
C LEU A 17 5.83 -5.58 -9.19
N ALA A 18 5.60 -6.68 -8.48
CA ALA A 18 5.92 -8.01 -8.96
C ALA A 18 4.67 -8.56 -9.67
N GLU A 19 4.77 -8.77 -10.97
CA GLU A 19 3.75 -9.44 -11.77
C GLU A 19 3.90 -10.96 -11.61
N ASN A 20 2.82 -11.65 -11.26
CA ASN A 20 2.70 -13.10 -11.42
C ASN A 20 2.03 -13.37 -12.77
N THR A 21 2.75 -13.97 -13.69
CA THR A 21 2.19 -14.54 -14.93
C THR A 21 2.58 -16.02 -15.00
N GLU A 22 1.59 -16.89 -15.19
CA GLU A 22 1.79 -18.32 -15.41
C GLU A 22 2.50 -18.61 -16.75
N PRO A 23 3.21 -19.76 -16.88
CA PRO A 23 4.30 -19.89 -17.85
C PRO A 23 3.81 -20.37 -19.21
N ASN A 24 4.06 -19.59 -20.26
CA ASN A 24 4.15 -20.14 -21.62
C ASN A 24 5.60 -20.46 -21.94
N MET A 25 5.85 -21.67 -22.42
CA MET A 25 7.17 -22.21 -22.75
C MET A 25 7.73 -21.51 -24.00
N GLU A 26 8.59 -20.52 -23.82
CA GLU A 26 9.60 -20.18 -24.82
C GLU A 26 10.90 -19.75 -24.12
N HIS A 27 12.01 -20.32 -24.56
CA HIS A 27 13.29 -20.31 -23.86
C HIS A 27 14.00 -18.95 -24.04
N ALA A 28 13.53 -17.93 -23.33
CA ALA A 28 14.20 -16.62 -23.30
C ALA A 28 15.36 -16.66 -22.28
N THR A 29 16.59 -16.62 -22.78
CA THR A 29 17.80 -16.42 -21.97
C THR A 29 17.63 -15.17 -21.09
N PRO A 30 17.78 -15.27 -19.74
CA PRO A 30 17.61 -14.12 -18.88
C PRO A 30 18.67 -13.06 -19.18
N PRO A 31 18.29 -11.76 -19.25
CA PRO A 31 19.27 -10.69 -19.40
C PRO A 31 20.22 -10.69 -18.21
N ALA A 32 21.52 -10.59 -18.51
CA ALA A 32 22.59 -10.59 -17.53
C ALA A 32 22.30 -9.59 -16.40
N ALA A 33 22.32 -10.08 -15.16
CA ALA A 33 22.15 -9.27 -13.97
C ALA A 33 23.19 -8.13 -13.98
N ALA A 34 22.72 -6.88 -14.00
CA ALA A 34 23.55 -5.72 -13.77
C ALA A 34 24.12 -5.83 -12.33
N ALA A 35 25.40 -6.18 -12.25
CA ALA A 35 26.15 -6.28 -11.00
C ALA A 35 26.34 -4.87 -10.41
N GLY A 36 25.74 -4.62 -9.24
CA GLY A 36 25.98 -3.39 -8.46
C GLY A 36 24.81 -2.89 -7.62
N GLY A 37 23.59 -3.43 -7.76
CA GLY A 37 22.43 -2.97 -7.00
C GLY A 37 22.31 -3.63 -5.62
N VAL A 38 22.08 -2.82 -4.58
CA VAL A 38 21.58 -3.32 -3.27
C VAL A 38 20.13 -3.78 -3.48
N THR A 39 19.86 -5.08 -3.40
CA THR A 39 18.53 -5.66 -3.67
C THR A 39 17.79 -6.00 -2.38
N ALA A 40 16.84 -5.17 -1.96
CA ALA A 40 15.90 -5.50 -0.88
C ALA A 40 14.91 -6.60 -1.32
N THR A 41 14.62 -7.56 -0.43
CA THR A 41 13.62 -8.61 -0.68
C THR A 41 12.38 -8.43 0.20
N VAL A 42 11.21 -8.77 -0.35
CA VAL A 42 9.95 -8.81 0.39
C VAL A 42 9.37 -10.20 0.24
N ASP A 43 9.22 -10.90 1.36
CA ASP A 43 8.51 -12.18 1.43
C ASP A 43 7.03 -11.92 1.72
N LEU A 44 6.18 -12.12 0.72
CA LEU A 44 4.73 -11.94 0.82
C LEU A 44 4.01 -13.23 1.23
N SER A 45 4.72 -14.32 1.55
CA SER A 45 4.08 -15.49 2.15
C SER A 45 3.52 -15.08 3.51
N PRO A 46 2.19 -15.06 3.68
CA PRO A 46 1.60 -14.46 4.87
C PRO A 46 1.86 -15.38 6.07
N ALA A 47 2.47 -14.84 7.13
CA ALA A 47 2.27 -15.41 8.45
C ALA A 47 0.79 -15.23 8.80
N ALA A 48 0.05 -16.33 9.06
CA ALA A 48 -1.39 -16.32 9.29
C ALA A 48 -1.75 -15.67 10.66
N THR A 49 -1.65 -14.34 10.73
CA THR A 49 -2.05 -13.56 11.90
C THR A 49 -3.37 -12.86 11.61
N ASP A 50 -4.38 -13.10 12.43
CA ASP A 50 -5.62 -12.33 12.40
C ASP A 50 -5.35 -10.88 12.84
N LEU A 51 -5.63 -9.91 11.96
CA LEU A 51 -5.44 -8.49 12.24
C LEU A 51 -6.52 -7.90 13.15
N GLY A 52 -7.70 -8.54 13.23
CA GLY A 52 -8.88 -7.93 13.84
C GLY A 52 -9.40 -6.67 13.13
N GLY A 53 -8.79 -6.28 11.99
CA GLY A 53 -9.16 -5.12 11.17
C GLY A 53 -8.03 -4.10 10.99
N ALA A 54 -8.06 -3.37 9.87
CA ALA A 54 -7.18 -2.24 9.61
C ALA A 54 -7.95 -0.93 9.79
N HIS A 55 -7.47 -0.05 10.68
CA HIS A 55 -8.13 1.22 10.99
C HIS A 55 -7.20 2.42 10.71
N HIS A 56 -7.67 3.34 9.86
CA HIS A 56 -6.99 4.61 9.59
C HIS A 56 -7.65 5.74 10.39
N LEU A 57 -6.99 6.16 11.47
CA LEU A 57 -7.50 7.20 12.38
C LEU A 57 -7.14 8.62 11.90
N PRO A 58 -7.96 9.64 12.18
CA PRO A 58 -7.69 11.03 11.81
C PRO A 58 -6.74 11.71 12.81
N CYS A 59 -5.74 10.98 13.31
CA CYS A 59 -4.77 11.48 14.26
C CYS A 59 -3.47 10.65 14.27
N GLY A 60 -2.37 11.28 14.66
CA GLY A 60 -1.11 10.59 14.90
C GLY A 60 -1.02 10.06 16.34
N ILE A 61 -0.73 8.76 16.50
CA ILE A 61 -0.39 8.15 17.79
C ILE A 61 1.13 8.06 17.88
N LYS A 62 1.73 8.67 18.91
CA LYS A 62 3.20 8.73 19.05
C LYS A 62 3.85 7.39 19.42
N GLN A 63 3.07 6.47 19.98
CA GLN A 63 3.55 5.17 20.43
C GLN A 63 3.26 4.13 19.36
N ASN A 64 4.27 3.32 19.03
CA ASN A 64 4.14 2.15 18.17
C ASN A 64 4.32 0.89 19.02
N GLY A 65 3.29 0.06 19.12
CA GLY A 65 3.32 -1.15 19.94
C GLY A 65 1.94 -1.80 20.06
N GLY A 66 1.87 -2.90 20.81
CA GLY A 66 0.61 -3.58 21.08
C GLY A 66 -0.37 -2.68 21.83
N ALA A 67 -1.64 -2.73 21.44
CA ALA A 67 -2.72 -2.01 22.09
C ALA A 67 -3.97 -2.92 22.19
N PRO A 68 -4.75 -2.84 23.28
CA PRO A 68 -5.99 -3.61 23.44
C PRO A 68 -7.13 -3.00 22.60
N VAL A 69 -6.96 -2.96 21.28
CA VAL A 69 -7.91 -2.31 20.35
C VAL A 69 -9.29 -2.92 20.48
N SER A 70 -9.38 -4.26 20.47
CA SER A 70 -10.65 -4.97 20.59
C SER A 70 -11.38 -4.71 21.90
N ASP A 71 -10.70 -4.32 22.98
CA ASP A 71 -11.36 -4.06 24.27
C ASP A 71 -11.99 -2.67 24.32
N TYR A 72 -11.35 -1.66 23.70
CA TYR A 72 -11.72 -0.25 23.87
C TYR A 72 -12.28 0.41 22.61
N PHE A 73 -11.84 0.00 21.42
CA PHE A 73 -12.31 0.55 20.16
C PHE A 73 -13.42 -0.34 19.59
N LYS A 74 -14.66 0.08 19.79
CA LYS A 74 -15.87 -0.67 19.41
C LYS A 74 -16.68 0.10 18.36
N PRO A 75 -16.34 -0.02 17.06
CA PRO A 75 -17.18 0.46 15.98
C PRO A 75 -18.61 -0.06 16.09
N ARG A 76 -19.59 0.83 15.96
CA ARG A 76 -21.01 0.49 15.90
C ARG A 76 -21.58 0.96 14.58
N SER A 77 -22.41 0.13 13.94
CA SER A 77 -23.20 0.58 12.79
C SER A 77 -24.17 1.67 13.24
N THR A 78 -24.24 2.76 12.48
CA THR A 78 -25.19 3.86 12.73
C THR A 78 -26.55 3.62 12.07
N GLY A 79 -26.66 2.61 11.19
CA GLY A 79 -27.82 2.41 10.32
C GLY A 79 -27.90 3.40 9.14
N VAL A 80 -26.96 4.34 9.04
CA VAL A 80 -26.86 5.28 7.93
C VAL A 80 -25.99 4.68 6.83
N GLU A 81 -26.38 4.90 5.59
CA GLU A 81 -25.62 4.52 4.40
C GLU A 81 -25.45 5.75 3.52
N VAL A 82 -24.21 6.00 3.08
CA VAL A 82 -23.85 7.11 2.20
C VAL A 82 -23.16 6.50 0.99
N GLU A 83 -23.71 6.74 -0.20
CA GLU A 83 -23.13 6.26 -1.47
C GLU A 83 -22.90 4.73 -1.50
N GLY A 84 -23.80 3.96 -0.87
CA GLY A 84 -23.69 2.49 -0.80
C GLY A 84 -22.79 1.98 0.32
N VAL A 85 -22.15 2.87 1.09
CA VAL A 85 -21.24 2.50 2.17
C VAL A 85 -21.87 2.78 3.53
N ARG A 86 -21.87 1.76 4.39
CA ARG A 86 -22.39 1.86 5.76
C ARG A 86 -21.49 2.73 6.62
N VAL A 87 -22.10 3.67 7.32
CA VAL A 87 -21.41 4.55 8.27
C VAL A 87 -21.37 3.89 9.64
N GLU A 88 -20.16 3.80 10.17
CA GLU A 88 -19.87 3.31 11.50
C GLU A 88 -19.52 4.49 12.42
N GLU A 89 -19.73 4.32 13.71
CA GLU A 89 -19.35 5.29 14.74
C GLU A 89 -18.49 4.61 15.79
N ALA A 90 -17.43 5.31 16.23
CA ALA A 90 -16.60 4.89 17.35
C ALA A 90 -16.14 6.12 18.13
N PHE A 91 -15.59 5.91 19.32
CA PHE A 91 -15.02 6.98 20.13
C PHE A 91 -13.55 6.70 20.40
N PHE A 92 -12.71 7.70 20.16
CA PHE A 92 -11.30 7.63 20.50
C PHE A 92 -10.93 8.82 21.38
N ARG A 93 -10.48 8.54 22.62
CA ARG A 93 -10.15 9.57 23.62
C ARG A 93 -11.26 10.61 23.85
N GLY A 94 -12.52 10.14 23.89
CA GLY A 94 -13.70 10.97 24.09
C GLY A 94 -14.16 11.77 22.87
N ARG A 95 -13.52 11.59 21.71
CA ARG A 95 -13.92 12.24 20.44
C ARG A 95 -14.70 11.26 19.59
N LYS A 96 -15.84 11.71 19.06
CA LYS A 96 -16.65 10.94 18.15
C LYS A 96 -15.93 10.85 16.80
N LEU A 97 -15.86 9.64 16.27
CA LEU A 97 -15.37 9.34 14.95
C LEU A 97 -16.51 8.75 14.13
N GLN A 98 -16.60 9.16 12.87
CA GLN A 98 -17.48 8.52 11.90
C GLN A 98 -16.60 7.86 10.84
N GLY A 99 -16.85 6.59 10.56
CA GLY A 99 -16.00 5.77 9.71
C GLY A 99 -16.78 5.05 8.64
N ALA A 100 -16.06 4.68 7.59
CA ALA A 100 -16.56 3.89 6.49
C ALA A 100 -15.51 2.84 6.13
N THR A 101 -15.98 1.63 5.85
CA THR A 101 -15.12 0.51 5.45
C THR A 101 -15.02 0.46 3.93
N LEU A 102 -13.81 0.63 3.41
CA LEU A 102 -13.50 0.57 1.99
C LEU A 102 -12.88 -0.78 1.66
N ALA A 103 -13.38 -1.42 0.60
CA ALA A 103 -12.69 -2.55 -0.02
C ALA A 103 -11.53 -2.04 -0.87
N LEU A 104 -10.41 -2.75 -0.86
CA LEU A 104 -9.34 -2.49 -1.83
C LEU A 104 -9.84 -2.88 -3.25
N PRO A 105 -9.46 -2.12 -4.30
CA PRO A 105 -9.86 -2.44 -5.67
C PRO A 105 -9.42 -3.83 -6.12
N ASP A 106 -10.13 -4.40 -7.09
CA ASP A 106 -9.81 -5.71 -7.63
C ASP A 106 -8.37 -5.79 -8.14
N GLY A 107 -7.72 -6.93 -7.87
CA GLY A 107 -6.31 -7.14 -8.18
C GLY A 107 -5.33 -6.56 -7.16
N TYR A 108 -5.81 -5.82 -6.15
CA TYR A 108 -4.98 -5.28 -5.08
C TYR A 108 -5.21 -6.00 -3.75
N ARG A 109 -4.13 -6.11 -2.97
CA ARG A 109 -4.09 -6.69 -1.62
C ARG A 109 -3.28 -5.79 -0.70
N GLY A 110 -3.73 -5.63 0.54
CA GLY A 110 -3.03 -4.89 1.56
C GLY A 110 -2.16 -5.82 2.39
N TYR A 111 -0.92 -5.41 2.69
CA TYR A 111 -0.01 -6.18 3.54
C TYR A 111 0.54 -5.34 4.69
N VAL A 112 0.65 -5.96 5.87
CA VAL A 112 1.41 -5.41 6.99
C VAL A 112 2.80 -6.03 6.96
N LEU A 113 3.82 -5.20 6.70
CA LEU A 113 5.20 -5.65 6.55
C LEU A 113 6.02 -5.38 7.80
N GLU A 114 6.85 -6.33 8.21
CA GLU A 114 7.85 -6.15 9.26
C GLU A 114 9.26 -6.29 8.68
N LYS A 115 10.17 -5.38 9.06
CA LYS A 115 11.59 -5.50 8.72
C LYS A 115 12.19 -6.67 9.50
N LYS A 116 12.75 -7.66 8.80
CA LYS A 116 13.54 -8.73 9.40
C LYS A 116 14.79 -8.12 10.02
N SER A 117 14.95 -8.24 11.34
CA SER A 117 16.21 -7.86 11.98
C SER A 117 17.31 -8.78 11.46
N GLY A 118 18.37 -8.21 10.89
CA GLY A 118 19.60 -8.94 10.67
C GLY A 118 20.05 -9.51 12.02
N GLY A 119 20.39 -10.81 12.05
CA GLY A 119 20.94 -11.41 13.26
C GLY A 119 22.13 -10.59 13.77
N LYS A 120 22.36 -10.60 15.09
CA LYS A 120 23.40 -9.85 15.82
C LYS A 120 24.86 -10.17 15.42
N ASP A 121 25.12 -10.74 14.26
CA ASP A 121 26.45 -11.04 13.74
C ASP A 121 26.62 -10.42 12.37
N LYS A 122 26.94 -9.12 12.34
CA LYS A 122 27.86 -8.50 11.35
C LYS A 122 27.99 -7.00 11.62
N GLN A 123 29.02 -6.68 12.38
CA GLN A 123 29.72 -5.41 12.33
C GLN A 123 30.33 -5.25 10.92
N ASN A 124 30.17 -4.07 10.32
CA ASN A 124 30.73 -3.62 9.03
C ASN A 124 30.25 -4.33 7.75
N SER A 125 29.28 -3.72 7.05
CA SER A 125 29.37 -3.50 5.59
C SER A 125 28.35 -2.46 5.16
N ASP A 126 28.82 -1.50 4.36
CA ASP A 126 28.10 -0.41 3.70
C ASP A 126 27.07 -0.95 2.69
N GLY A 127 25.91 -1.39 3.17
CA GLY A 127 24.84 -1.98 2.36
C GLY A 127 23.89 -2.87 3.13
N GLU A 128 23.22 -2.36 4.17
CA GLU A 128 22.18 -3.11 4.88
C GLU A 128 20.97 -3.33 3.95
N VAL A 129 20.97 -4.46 3.25
CA VAL A 129 19.81 -4.94 2.49
C VAL A 129 18.66 -5.19 3.48
N SER A 130 17.66 -4.32 3.49
CA SER A 130 16.46 -4.51 4.32
C SER A 130 15.58 -5.59 3.71
N ASN A 131 15.38 -6.68 4.45
CA ASN A 131 14.43 -7.72 4.08
C ASN A 131 13.13 -7.52 4.87
N PHE A 132 11.99 -7.63 4.19
CA PHE A 132 10.67 -7.52 4.80
C PHE A 132 9.94 -8.85 4.72
N VAL A 133 9.08 -9.11 5.70
CA VAL A 133 8.17 -10.25 5.71
C VAL A 133 6.74 -9.77 5.94
N ALA A 134 5.78 -10.37 5.23
CA ALA A 134 4.37 -10.12 5.46
C ALA A 134 3.91 -10.78 6.76
N ARG A 135 3.36 -9.97 7.67
CA ARG A 135 2.78 -10.42 8.94
C ARG A 135 1.29 -10.65 8.90
N ALA A 136 0.64 -9.98 7.96
CA ALA A 136 -0.77 -10.13 7.70
C ALA A 136 -1.16 -9.54 6.35
N GLU A 137 -2.34 -9.94 5.90
CA GLU A 137 -3.00 -9.46 4.69
C GLU A 137 -4.38 -8.90 5.05
N PHE A 138 -4.84 -7.88 4.33
CA PHE A 138 -6.20 -7.35 4.46
C PHE A 138 -6.75 -6.94 3.09
N GLN A 139 -8.06 -7.13 2.91
CA GLN A 139 -8.80 -6.72 1.71
C GLN A 139 -9.67 -5.48 1.95
N ASN A 140 -9.78 -5.02 3.19
CA ASN A 140 -10.58 -3.87 3.57
C ASN A 140 -9.86 -3.01 4.61
N ILE A 141 -10.16 -1.72 4.60
CA ILE A 141 -9.67 -0.75 5.57
C ILE A 141 -10.80 0.17 5.98
N THR A 142 -10.98 0.35 7.29
CA THR A 142 -11.93 1.32 7.83
C THR A 142 -11.20 2.62 8.08
N TYR A 143 -11.58 3.69 7.39
CA TYR A 143 -11.06 5.02 7.69
C TYR A 143 -12.05 5.79 8.55
N TRP A 144 -11.53 6.70 9.36
CA TRP A 144 -12.28 7.45 10.34
C TRP A 144 -12.05 8.94 10.17
N ASN A 145 -13.15 9.69 10.21
CA ASN A 145 -13.20 11.14 10.20
C ASN A 145 -13.60 11.65 11.59
N HIS A 146 -13.17 12.86 11.94
CA HIS A 146 -13.54 13.51 13.21
C HIS A 146 -14.81 14.33 13.03
N ASP A 147 -15.91 13.89 13.66
CA ASP A 147 -17.22 14.57 13.63
C ASP A 147 -17.82 14.85 12.24
N THR A 148 -17.26 14.30 11.15
CA THR A 148 -17.77 14.47 9.79
C THR A 148 -18.11 13.13 9.16
N THR A 149 -19.25 13.10 8.46
CA THR A 149 -19.70 11.90 7.75
C THR A 149 -18.70 11.53 6.65
N PRO A 150 -18.32 10.25 6.53
CA PRO A 150 -17.53 9.75 5.40
C PRO A 150 -18.17 10.07 4.04
N SER A 151 -17.35 10.37 3.03
CA SER A 151 -17.77 10.67 1.65
C SER A 151 -16.70 10.26 0.63
N ALA A 152 -17.07 10.16 -0.66
CA ALA A 152 -16.11 9.93 -1.74
C ALA A 152 -14.99 10.98 -1.86
N GLU A 153 -15.18 12.19 -1.30
CA GLU A 153 -14.20 13.28 -1.34
C GLU A 153 -13.12 13.18 -0.24
N ASP A 154 -13.22 12.21 0.65
CA ASP A 154 -12.19 11.96 1.64
C ASP A 154 -10.87 11.52 1.00
N SER A 155 -9.76 11.78 1.69
CA SER A 155 -8.42 11.52 1.15
C SER A 155 -8.20 10.04 0.78
N LEU A 156 -8.67 9.10 1.62
CA LEU A 156 -8.40 7.67 1.38
C LEU A 156 -9.18 7.10 0.17
N PRO A 157 -10.51 7.32 0.03
CA PRO A 157 -11.21 6.99 -1.22
C PRO A 157 -10.54 7.59 -2.46
N ARG A 158 -10.17 8.88 -2.41
CA ARG A 158 -9.48 9.54 -3.54
C ARG A 158 -8.12 8.93 -3.85
N CYS A 159 -7.38 8.44 -2.84
CA CYS A 159 -6.14 7.71 -3.06
C CYS A 159 -6.34 6.42 -3.86
N PHE A 160 -7.49 5.73 -3.74
CA PHE A 160 -7.73 4.51 -4.51
C PHE A 160 -8.00 4.80 -5.99
N HIS A 161 -8.55 5.97 -6.34
CA HIS A 161 -8.71 6.37 -7.75
C HIS A 161 -7.38 6.46 -8.50
N TRP A 162 -6.27 6.76 -7.79
CA TRP A 162 -4.94 6.77 -8.38
C TRP A 162 -4.54 5.41 -8.95
N LEU A 163 -4.97 4.30 -8.33
CA LEU A 163 -4.63 2.95 -8.77
C LEU A 163 -5.18 2.67 -10.19
N THR A 164 -6.40 3.12 -10.46
CA THR A 164 -7.01 3.03 -11.79
C THR A 164 -6.25 3.86 -12.82
N VAL A 165 -5.87 5.09 -12.46
CA VAL A 165 -5.11 5.99 -13.34
C VAL A 165 -3.72 5.40 -13.64
N ALA A 166 -3.01 4.93 -12.62
CA ALA A 166 -1.69 4.32 -12.77
C ALA A 166 -1.74 3.09 -13.69
N ASN A 167 -2.76 2.23 -13.54
CA ASN A 167 -2.95 1.06 -14.40
C ASN A 167 -3.15 1.45 -15.87
N ALA A 168 -3.92 2.51 -16.15
CA ALA A 168 -4.12 2.99 -17.51
C ALA A 168 -2.85 3.60 -18.11
N MET A 169 -2.10 4.39 -17.34
CA MET A 169 -0.88 5.05 -17.80
C MET A 169 0.28 4.10 -18.04
N HIS A 170 0.41 3.06 -17.22
CA HIS A 170 1.53 2.12 -17.29
C HIS A 170 1.22 0.86 -18.10
N LYS A 171 0.04 0.79 -18.74
CA LYS A 171 -0.28 -0.30 -19.64
C LYS A 171 0.77 -0.36 -20.77
N PRO A 172 1.46 -1.50 -20.97
CA PRO A 172 2.48 -1.60 -22.01
C PRO A 172 1.84 -1.40 -23.39
N VAL A 173 2.56 -0.70 -24.26
CA VAL A 173 2.15 -0.52 -25.66
C VAL A 173 2.50 -1.79 -26.43
N THR A 174 1.50 -2.40 -27.05
CA THR A 174 1.68 -3.61 -27.86
C THR A 174 2.27 -3.29 -29.22
N SER A 175 2.95 -4.27 -29.83
CA SER A 175 3.54 -4.09 -31.16
C SER A 175 2.47 -3.89 -32.23
N GLU A 176 1.30 -4.48 -32.04
CA GLU A 176 0.11 -4.32 -32.89
C GLU A 176 -0.45 -2.90 -32.81
N GLU A 177 -0.57 -2.32 -31.61
CA GLU A 177 -0.98 -0.92 -31.44
C GLU A 177 0.03 0.03 -32.10
N LEU A 178 1.33 -0.25 -31.99
CA LEU A 178 2.38 0.51 -32.65
C LEU A 178 2.27 0.45 -34.18
N ALA A 179 2.05 -0.75 -34.72
CA ALA A 179 1.85 -0.97 -36.15
C ALA A 179 0.60 -0.25 -36.66
N ASN A 180 -0.52 -0.32 -35.92
CA ASN A 180 -1.76 0.36 -36.27
C ASN A 180 -1.59 1.89 -36.29
N MET A 181 -0.88 2.46 -35.30
CA MET A 181 -0.58 3.90 -35.27
C MET A 181 0.27 4.33 -36.48
N SER A 182 1.24 3.51 -36.90
CA SER A 182 2.07 3.80 -38.08
C SER A 182 1.30 3.68 -39.40
N ALA A 183 0.33 2.76 -39.48
CA ALA A 183 -0.49 2.58 -40.67
C ALA A 183 -1.47 3.74 -40.89
N MET A 184 -2.01 4.32 -39.82
CA MET A 184 -2.90 5.49 -39.89
C MET A 184 -2.16 6.75 -40.36
N GLN A 185 -0.91 6.98 -39.93
CA GLN A 185 -0.11 8.12 -40.41
C GLN A 185 0.20 8.09 -41.91
N ASN A 186 0.19 6.91 -42.53
CA ASN A 186 0.49 6.75 -43.96
C ASN A 186 -0.76 6.86 -44.86
N GLN A 187 -1.97 6.98 -44.30
CA GLN A 187 -3.21 7.14 -45.06
C GLN A 187 -3.66 8.60 -45.23
N ASP A 188 -3.10 9.52 -44.44
CA ASP A 188 -3.43 10.95 -44.47
C ASP A 188 -2.50 11.79 -45.37
N ASN A 189 -1.73 11.15 -46.26
CA ASN A 189 -0.76 11.79 -47.17
C ASN A 189 -0.96 11.33 -48.62
#